data_AF-A0A5C9E2G6-F1
#
_entry.id   AF-A0A5C9E2G6-F1
#
_cell.length_a   1.000
_cell.length_b   1.000
_cell.length_c   1.000
_cell.angle_alpha   90.00
_cell.angle_beta   90.00
_cell.angle_gamma   90.00
#
_symmetry.space_group_name_H-M   'P 1'
#
loop_
_entity.id
_entity.type
_entity.pdbx_description
1 polymer ?
#
loop_
_entity_poly.entity_id
_entity_poly.type
_entity_poly.pdbx_seq_one_letter_code
_entity_poly.pdbx_strand_id
1 'polypeptide(L)'
;MRFATGLIILTAILLCMPLPIQSMAQEELTEHMIAEDIIYSTDIASEVYHAADQNRYRNYLQELTANGSRSYSSDQNVHARNWLVQKFTELTEGKAEISIDGNYDNVIARLPGTLGDEAPSVVVGAHYDTVSCDGANDDGSGTVALLELARILSPHTFPADIYFCAWNAEEYGLLGSYEMAPEFLYNETDILVYYNMDMILYPHPGLPEEESVYMYYTDTGTSIYQDAQLWAEQTEAMNQNFGTRMIQAQPHGMCPYWRQSDHYPFYTQGYKSVIFATESGITVDNYLHTEEDTADNPAYDYAVGTETVASMGAAIAFGLSRPQNQMLHERYDFTLDGGESRKLLVCVTKDTQFDVSANVSVEQDYRIAFTDPTEAEILNYSSSFPTGATVDFISTSVTDLGQYEIVITNEGTTTANIEIEIVHDVDIEGNGISDSEENWANGFHIDSDNDEIPDAQEEIIGTSRFNADGDDDGLSDYEEVYIYRTGPNTNDTDRDGIPDLYEIQNDLHPRLDDGEQDRDGDGLENLEEYRIGTSANNSDSDGDGMSDNWEYLYGTNPLVDDAGLDPDFDLLPNIGEYQAGSDPYKPDSWVLLVMIISGIMLVPVVVFYILNRKGKISF
;
A
#
# COMPACT_ATOMS: atom_id res chain seq x y z
N MET A 1 51.23 64.01 18.56
CA MET A 1 50.34 65.01 17.95
C MET A 1 48.99 64.32 17.73
N ARG A 2 47.95 64.67 18.52
CA ARG A 2 46.52 64.24 18.46
C ARG A 2 46.21 62.72 18.35
N PHE A 3 45.63 62.12 19.40
CA PHE A 3 44.23 61.60 19.49
C PHE A 3 43.93 60.44 18.51
N ALA A 4 43.32 59.30 18.88
CA ALA A 4 42.82 58.76 20.16
C ALA A 4 43.03 57.20 20.11
N THR A 5 42.52 56.30 20.97
CA THR A 5 41.53 56.32 22.08
C THR A 5 41.97 55.29 23.15
N GLY A 6 41.29 55.18 24.30
CA GLY A 6 41.63 54.20 25.35
C GLY A 6 40.75 52.94 25.32
N LEU A 7 41.39 51.76 25.38
CA LEU A 7 40.75 50.46 25.62
C LEU A 7 41.18 49.97 27.02
N ILE A 8 40.22 49.73 27.92
CA ILE A 8 40.49 49.21 29.26
C ILE A 8 40.12 47.73 29.30
N ILE A 9 41.13 46.89 29.46
CA ILE A 9 40.99 45.47 29.76
C ILE A 9 40.71 45.34 31.26
N LEU A 10 39.65 44.63 31.65
CA LEU A 10 39.43 44.21 33.02
C LEU A 10 39.21 42.68 33.06
N THR A 11 40.16 41.98 33.68
CA THR A 11 40.08 40.54 33.94
C THR A 11 39.18 40.27 35.14
N ALA A 12 38.24 39.33 35.01
CA ALA A 12 37.46 38.79 36.12
C ALA A 12 38.00 37.40 36.51
N ILE A 13 38.22 37.19 37.81
CA ILE A 13 38.76 35.95 38.38
C ILE A 13 37.59 35.02 38.73
N LEU A 14 37.55 33.82 38.14
CA LEU A 14 36.63 32.78 38.55
C LEU A 14 37.16 32.09 39.82
N LEU A 15 36.35 32.05 40.88
CA LEU A 15 36.67 31.35 42.13
C LEU A 15 35.95 29.99 42.15
N CYS A 16 36.71 28.91 41.98
CA CYS A 16 36.20 27.54 42.13
C CYS A 16 35.77 27.27 43.58
N MET A 17 34.61 26.64 43.75
CA MET A 17 34.31 25.78 44.89
C MET A 17 33.98 24.38 44.34
N PRO A 18 34.51 23.29 44.92
CA PRO A 18 34.22 21.94 44.45
C PRO A 18 32.89 21.44 45.02
N LEU A 19 32.05 20.87 44.15
CA LEU A 19 30.92 20.03 44.57
C LEU A 19 31.42 18.59 44.83
N PRO A 20 30.85 17.87 45.81
CA PRO A 20 31.33 16.56 46.20
C PRO A 20 30.92 15.47 45.19
N ILE A 21 31.87 14.59 44.85
CA ILE A 21 31.60 13.36 44.12
C ILE A 21 31.00 12.35 45.09
N GLN A 22 29.76 11.92 44.85
CA GLN A 22 29.23 10.68 45.40
C GLN A 22 29.05 9.66 44.29
N SER A 23 29.79 8.56 44.43
CA SER A 23 29.42 7.19 44.02
C SER A 23 28.28 7.08 43.01
N MET A 24 28.62 6.77 41.75
CA MET A 24 27.70 6.09 40.83
C MET A 24 27.44 4.68 41.37
N ALA A 25 26.54 4.59 42.35
CA ALA A 25 25.88 3.35 42.68
C ALA A 25 24.81 3.13 41.62
N GLN A 26 24.75 1.90 41.15
CA GLN A 26 23.72 1.34 40.29
C GLN A 26 22.38 1.36 41.07
N GLU A 27 21.68 2.49 41.05
CA GLU A 27 20.28 2.57 41.47
C GLU A 27 19.41 2.07 40.32
N GLU A 28 18.48 1.17 40.66
CA GLU A 28 17.48 0.63 39.77
C GLU A 28 16.72 1.78 39.11
N LEU A 29 16.90 1.94 37.80
CA LEU A 29 16.00 2.74 36.96
C LEU A 29 14.65 2.04 37.06
N THR A 30 13.78 2.62 37.89
CA THR A 30 12.50 2.04 38.28
C THR A 30 11.67 1.68 37.06
N GLU A 31 11.27 0.40 36.98
CA GLU A 31 10.32 -0.23 36.03
C GLU A 31 8.90 0.37 36.11
N HIS A 32 8.78 1.70 36.15
CA HIS A 32 7.56 2.40 36.51
C HIS A 32 7.33 3.68 35.67
N MET A 33 7.76 3.62 34.40
CA MET A 33 7.42 4.58 33.34
C MET A 33 7.24 3.89 31.96
N ILE A 34 7.03 2.56 31.92
CA ILE A 34 6.88 1.78 30.66
C ILE A 34 5.73 0.75 30.80
N ALA A 35 4.60 1.14 31.43
CA ALA A 35 3.51 0.19 31.70
C ALA A 35 2.09 0.77 31.89
N GLU A 36 1.88 2.10 31.85
CA GLU A 36 0.54 2.68 32.16
C GLU A 36 -0.01 3.71 31.15
N ASP A 37 0.71 4.05 30.06
CA ASP A 37 0.25 5.04 29.04
C ASP A 37 0.30 4.53 27.58
N ILE A 38 0.49 3.23 27.32
CA ILE A 38 0.16 2.64 25.99
C ILE A 38 -1.33 2.32 26.00
N ILE A 39 -2.17 3.34 25.77
CA ILE A 39 -3.64 3.24 25.81
C ILE A 39 -4.17 3.09 24.38
N TYR A 40 -4.16 1.87 23.87
CA TYR A 40 -5.06 1.44 22.79
C TYR A 40 -5.61 0.06 23.18
N SER A 41 -6.89 -0.01 23.52
CA SER A 41 -7.61 -1.28 23.76
C SER A 41 -9.13 -1.15 23.76
N THR A 42 -9.64 -0.13 23.07
CA THR A 42 -11.07 0.21 23.07
C THR A 42 -11.42 0.80 21.72
N ASP A 43 -12.30 0.12 20.99
CA ASP A 43 -12.99 0.71 19.85
C ASP A 43 -13.75 1.97 20.32
N ILE A 44 -13.34 3.13 19.82
CA ILE A 44 -13.97 4.44 20.06
C ILE A 44 -14.79 4.92 18.86
N ALA A 45 -14.98 4.12 17.81
CA ALA A 45 -15.71 4.52 16.60
C ALA A 45 -17.14 4.99 16.93
N SER A 46 -17.82 4.30 17.86
CA SER A 46 -19.14 4.70 18.35
C SER A 46 -19.12 6.04 19.12
N GLU A 47 -18.06 6.34 19.87
CA GLU A 47 -17.92 7.64 20.56
C GLU A 47 -17.72 8.78 19.56
N VAL A 48 -16.83 8.58 18.58
CA VAL A 48 -16.53 9.57 17.53
C VAL A 48 -17.74 9.79 16.63
N TYR A 49 -18.44 8.72 16.22
CA TYR A 49 -19.68 8.80 15.46
C TYR A 49 -20.73 9.69 16.15
N HIS A 50 -21.05 9.39 17.40
CA HIS A 50 -22.05 10.13 18.18
C HIS A 50 -21.58 11.52 18.64
N ALA A 51 -20.31 11.88 18.42
CA ALA A 51 -19.78 13.20 18.75
C ALA A 51 -20.12 14.28 17.70
N ALA A 52 -20.50 13.91 16.47
CA ALA A 52 -20.83 14.86 15.40
C ALA A 52 -22.12 15.68 15.70
N ASP A 53 -22.14 16.98 15.39
CA ASP A 53 -23.28 17.87 15.67
C ASP A 53 -23.71 18.66 14.42
N GLN A 54 -24.89 18.34 13.91
CA GLN A 54 -25.49 18.97 12.73
C GLN A 54 -25.68 20.50 12.87
N ASN A 55 -25.88 21.02 14.08
CA ASN A 55 -26.00 22.47 14.28
C ASN A 55 -24.63 23.14 14.21
N ARG A 56 -23.57 22.51 14.72
CA ARG A 56 -22.18 22.99 14.58
C ARG A 56 -21.77 23.02 13.12
N TYR A 57 -21.91 21.90 12.43
CA TYR A 57 -21.66 21.76 10.99
C TYR A 57 -22.41 22.83 10.18
N ARG A 58 -23.72 23.03 10.43
CA ARG A 58 -24.50 24.11 9.81
C ARG A 58 -24.00 25.52 10.14
N ASN A 59 -23.64 25.80 11.39
CA ASN A 59 -23.14 27.10 11.81
C ASN A 59 -21.79 27.42 11.15
N TYR A 60 -20.89 26.44 11.00
CA TYR A 60 -19.63 26.63 10.30
C TYR A 60 -19.88 26.99 8.83
N LEU A 61 -20.82 26.31 8.16
CA LEU A 61 -21.15 26.63 6.77
C LEU A 61 -21.71 28.05 6.63
N GLN A 62 -22.65 28.43 7.50
CA GLN A 62 -23.19 29.80 7.52
C GLN A 62 -22.13 30.86 7.83
N GLU A 63 -21.12 30.56 8.66
CA GLU A 63 -19.98 31.45 8.91
C GLU A 63 -19.06 31.58 7.68
N LEU A 64 -18.76 30.47 6.99
CA LEU A 64 -17.90 30.42 5.80
C LEU A 64 -18.53 31.18 4.62
N THR A 65 -19.81 30.92 4.33
CA THR A 65 -20.52 31.55 3.20
C THR A 65 -20.90 33.00 3.47
N ALA A 66 -20.95 33.45 4.73
CA ALA A 66 -21.31 34.85 5.07
C ALA A 66 -20.35 35.91 4.51
N ASN A 67 -19.15 35.52 4.07
CA ASN A 67 -18.20 36.40 3.39
C ASN A 67 -18.37 36.44 1.86
N GLY A 68 -19.29 35.64 1.32
CA GLY A 68 -19.56 35.46 -0.11
C GLY A 68 -18.49 34.64 -0.83
N SER A 69 -18.55 34.66 -2.17
CA SER A 69 -17.62 33.99 -3.09
C SER A 69 -16.17 34.01 -2.65
N ARG A 70 -15.58 32.81 -2.57
CA ARG A 70 -14.20 32.54 -2.16
C ARG A 70 -13.30 32.31 -3.38
N SER A 71 -13.64 32.91 -4.52
CA SER A 71 -12.89 32.84 -5.78
C SER A 71 -11.40 33.12 -5.60
N TYR A 72 -10.57 32.21 -6.15
CA TYR A 72 -9.12 32.22 -5.99
C TYR A 72 -8.51 33.61 -6.24
N SER A 73 -7.55 34.00 -5.40
CA SER A 73 -6.88 35.32 -5.36
C SER A 73 -7.74 36.53 -4.96
N SER A 74 -9.01 36.35 -4.56
CA SER A 74 -9.83 37.43 -3.99
C SER A 74 -9.50 37.73 -2.52
N ASP A 75 -9.86 38.94 -2.05
CA ASP A 75 -9.80 39.28 -0.62
C ASP A 75 -10.65 38.32 0.24
N GLN A 76 -11.73 37.78 -0.33
CA GLN A 76 -12.63 36.81 0.30
C GLN A 76 -11.99 35.44 0.48
N ASN A 77 -11.30 34.93 -0.54
CA ASN A 77 -10.52 33.69 -0.48
C ASN A 77 -9.44 33.77 0.62
N VAL A 78 -8.69 34.88 0.65
CA VAL A 78 -7.69 35.15 1.69
C VAL A 78 -8.33 35.24 3.08
N HIS A 79 -9.55 35.78 3.20
CA HIS A 79 -10.27 35.78 4.48
C HIS A 79 -10.71 34.38 4.91
N ALA A 80 -11.26 33.56 4.00
CA ALA A 80 -11.65 32.18 4.26
C ALA A 80 -10.46 31.33 4.72
N ARG A 81 -9.33 31.40 4.02
CA ARG A 81 -8.07 30.77 4.41
C ARG A 81 -7.64 31.12 5.84
N ASN A 82 -7.62 32.42 6.17
CA ASN A 82 -7.24 32.87 7.51
C ASN A 82 -8.27 32.47 8.59
N TRP A 83 -9.56 32.37 8.22
CA TRP A 83 -10.62 31.85 9.10
C TRP A 83 -10.47 30.35 9.36
N LEU A 84 -10.12 29.54 8.35
CA LEU A 84 -9.81 28.12 8.50
C LEU A 84 -8.64 27.89 9.47
N VAL A 85 -7.53 28.61 9.30
CA VAL A 85 -6.39 28.56 10.24
C VAL A 85 -6.83 28.88 11.68
N GLN A 86 -7.68 29.90 11.87
CA GLN A 86 -8.23 30.21 13.19
C GLN A 86 -9.12 29.08 13.71
N LYS A 87 -10.02 28.53 12.88
CA LYS A 87 -10.96 27.48 13.28
C LYS A 87 -10.27 26.17 13.62
N PHE A 88 -9.31 25.70 12.83
CA PHE A 88 -8.49 24.53 13.21
C PHE A 88 -7.77 24.76 14.54
N THR A 89 -7.20 25.95 14.77
CA THR A 89 -6.55 26.27 16.05
C THR A 89 -7.54 26.22 17.23
N GLU A 90 -8.74 26.80 17.05
CA GLU A 90 -9.78 26.84 18.09
C GLU A 90 -10.40 25.46 18.38
N LEU A 91 -10.72 24.69 17.34
CA LEU A 91 -11.45 23.42 17.45
C LEU A 91 -10.59 22.25 17.91
N THR A 92 -9.28 22.29 17.65
CA THR A 92 -8.30 21.29 18.13
C THR A 92 -7.65 21.68 19.45
N GLU A 93 -8.10 22.78 20.09
CA GLU A 93 -7.48 23.39 21.27
C GLU A 93 -5.96 23.67 21.13
N GLY A 94 -5.50 23.86 19.91
CA GLY A 94 -4.08 24.04 19.57
C GLY A 94 -3.25 22.76 19.55
N LYS A 95 -3.89 21.58 19.50
CA LYS A 95 -3.20 20.28 19.30
C LYS A 95 -2.71 20.10 17.85
N ALA A 96 -3.43 20.61 16.86
CA ALA A 96 -3.01 20.52 15.47
C ALA A 96 -1.96 21.57 15.10
N GLU A 97 -0.96 21.14 14.37
CA GLU A 97 0.06 21.97 13.72
C GLU A 97 -0.50 22.47 12.39
N ILE A 98 -0.51 23.79 12.17
CA ILE A 98 -1.23 24.41 11.05
C ILE A 98 -0.28 25.23 10.19
N SER A 99 -0.28 24.96 8.89
CA SER A 99 0.54 25.62 7.87
C SER A 99 -0.31 26.23 6.75
N ILE A 100 0.34 27.05 5.92
CA ILE A 100 -0.20 27.57 4.65
C ILE A 100 0.87 27.28 3.60
N ASP A 101 0.61 26.30 2.73
CA ASP A 101 1.63 25.64 1.92
C ASP A 101 1.35 25.75 0.41
N GLY A 102 2.43 25.63 -0.37
CA GLY A 102 2.42 25.82 -1.81
C GLY A 102 2.35 27.29 -2.27
N ASN A 103 2.36 27.49 -3.59
CA ASN A 103 2.09 28.78 -4.23
C ASN A 103 0.59 29.11 -4.28
N TYR A 104 -0.29 28.13 -4.06
CA TYR A 104 -1.75 28.33 -4.04
C TYR A 104 -2.31 28.61 -2.63
N ASP A 105 -1.49 28.75 -1.58
CA ASP A 105 -1.92 29.05 -0.21
C ASP A 105 -2.86 27.98 0.41
N ASN A 106 -2.64 26.68 0.13
CA ASN A 106 -3.42 25.58 0.72
C ASN A 106 -3.32 25.59 2.25
N VAL A 107 -4.40 25.30 2.99
CA VAL A 107 -4.34 25.21 4.46
C VAL A 107 -4.25 23.75 4.87
N ILE A 108 -3.18 23.39 5.59
CA ILE A 108 -3.00 22.05 6.13
C ILE A 108 -2.99 22.14 7.65
N ALA A 109 -3.80 21.31 8.30
CA ALA A 109 -3.80 21.13 9.75
C ALA A 109 -3.46 19.66 10.06
N ARG A 110 -2.23 19.40 10.52
CA ARG A 110 -1.77 18.09 10.97
C ARG A 110 -2.10 17.91 12.44
N LEU A 111 -2.95 16.95 12.79
CA LEU A 111 -3.13 16.46 14.15
C LEU A 111 -2.08 15.36 14.39
N PRO A 112 -1.04 15.57 15.22
CA PRO A 112 0.04 14.60 15.36
C PRO A 112 -0.39 13.34 16.10
N GLY A 113 0.03 12.19 15.59
CA GLY A 113 -0.08 10.89 16.22
C GLY A 113 1.04 10.62 17.24
N THR A 114 1.01 9.45 17.88
CA THR A 114 2.02 9.05 18.86
C THR A 114 3.29 8.48 18.25
N LEU A 115 3.24 8.05 17.00
CA LEU A 115 4.37 7.48 16.26
C LEU A 115 5.01 8.52 15.32
N GLY A 116 4.24 9.52 14.90
CA GLY A 116 4.68 10.56 13.96
C GLY A 116 5.13 9.93 12.64
N ASP A 117 6.28 10.39 12.13
CA ASP A 117 6.85 9.99 10.84
C ASP A 117 7.21 8.48 10.74
N GLU A 118 7.10 7.69 11.82
CA GLU A 118 7.29 6.22 11.83
C GLU A 118 6.05 5.44 11.34
N ALA A 119 4.88 6.08 11.22
CA ALA A 119 3.61 5.46 10.83
C ALA A 119 2.97 6.14 9.61
N PRO A 120 2.19 5.40 8.79
CA PRO A 120 1.51 5.99 7.65
C PRO A 120 0.40 6.94 8.10
N SER A 121 0.08 7.93 7.28
CA SER A 121 -0.81 9.04 7.63
C SER A 121 -2.22 8.89 7.05
N VAL A 122 -3.22 9.40 7.77
CA VAL A 122 -4.58 9.58 7.23
C VAL A 122 -4.72 11.00 6.69
N VAL A 123 -5.21 11.16 5.46
CA VAL A 123 -5.46 12.47 4.85
C VAL A 123 -6.96 12.63 4.57
N VAL A 124 -7.51 13.77 4.95
CA VAL A 124 -8.87 14.21 4.61
C VAL A 124 -8.80 15.58 3.94
N GLY A 125 -9.37 15.68 2.74
CA GLY A 125 -9.32 16.85 1.87
C GLY A 125 -10.70 17.37 1.46
N ALA A 126 -10.73 18.65 1.12
CA ALA A 126 -11.87 19.40 0.56
C ALA A 126 -11.36 20.75 0.03
N HIS A 127 -12.05 21.43 -0.91
CA HIS A 127 -11.58 22.73 -1.41
C HIS A 127 -12.36 23.90 -0.83
N TYR A 128 -11.64 24.98 -0.48
CA TYR A 128 -12.26 26.16 0.13
C TYR A 128 -12.49 27.33 -0.83
N ASP A 129 -12.02 27.26 -2.08
CA ASP A 129 -12.40 28.25 -3.09
C ASP A 129 -13.74 27.92 -3.77
N THR A 130 -14.17 28.81 -4.66
CA THR A 130 -15.46 28.74 -5.37
C THR A 130 -15.34 29.50 -6.69
N VAL A 131 -16.29 29.34 -7.62
CA VAL A 131 -16.57 30.35 -8.65
C VAL A 131 -17.29 31.58 -8.05
N SER A 132 -18.00 32.34 -8.88
CA SER A 132 -18.68 33.60 -8.50
C SER A 132 -20.02 33.42 -7.76
N CYS A 133 -20.15 32.37 -6.94
CA CYS A 133 -21.28 32.03 -6.07
C CYS A 133 -20.84 32.02 -4.60
N ASP A 134 -21.77 31.86 -3.64
CA ASP A 134 -21.41 31.71 -2.22
C ASP A 134 -20.81 30.33 -1.90
N GLY A 135 -21.04 29.31 -2.74
CA GLY A 135 -20.40 28.00 -2.66
C GLY A 135 -20.67 27.29 -1.34
N ALA A 136 -21.92 26.93 -1.09
CA ALA A 136 -22.34 26.32 0.17
C ALA A 136 -22.32 24.79 0.11
N ASN A 137 -22.78 24.20 -1.00
CA ASN A 137 -22.54 22.79 -1.28
C ASN A 137 -21.13 22.60 -1.84
N ASP A 138 -20.75 23.43 -2.81
CA ASP A 138 -19.51 23.35 -3.60
C ASP A 138 -18.49 24.45 -3.19
N ASP A 139 -17.36 24.10 -2.59
CA ASP A 139 -17.25 23.00 -1.61
C ASP A 139 -17.20 23.56 -0.19
N GLY A 140 -18.19 24.42 0.11
CA GLY A 140 -18.46 24.82 1.48
C GLY A 140 -18.75 23.62 2.38
N SER A 141 -19.36 22.55 1.84
CA SER A 141 -19.79 21.39 2.60
C SER A 141 -18.63 20.50 3.06
N GLY A 142 -17.75 20.06 2.15
CA GLY A 142 -16.51 19.38 2.47
C GLY A 142 -15.56 20.24 3.30
N THR A 143 -15.44 21.54 2.98
CA THR A 143 -14.59 22.47 3.76
C THR A 143 -14.96 22.49 5.25
N VAL A 144 -16.26 22.49 5.59
CA VAL A 144 -16.66 22.49 7.01
C VAL A 144 -16.80 21.08 7.61
N ALA A 145 -16.83 20.05 6.77
CA ALA A 145 -16.64 18.66 7.20
C ALA A 145 -15.24 18.46 7.79
N LEU A 146 -14.18 19.03 7.18
CA LEU A 146 -12.82 19.04 7.77
C LEU A 146 -12.80 19.63 9.19
N LEU A 147 -13.52 20.73 9.42
CA LEU A 147 -13.58 21.39 10.73
C LEU A 147 -14.28 20.54 11.78
N GLU A 148 -15.37 19.86 11.42
CA GLU A 148 -16.11 19.00 12.35
C GLU A 148 -15.37 17.67 12.60
N LEU A 149 -14.74 17.07 11.58
CA LEU A 149 -13.81 15.94 11.72
C LEU A 149 -12.66 16.28 12.68
N ALA A 150 -11.98 17.41 12.47
CA ALA A 150 -10.93 17.89 13.38
C ALA A 150 -11.44 18.07 14.81
N ARG A 151 -12.68 18.54 15.00
CA ARG A 151 -13.30 18.70 16.33
C ARG A 151 -13.67 17.37 17.01
N ILE A 152 -14.10 16.34 16.26
CA ILE A 152 -14.46 15.03 16.85
C ILE A 152 -13.27 14.09 17.03
N LEU A 153 -12.22 14.21 16.22
CA LEU A 153 -11.02 13.38 16.30
C LEU A 153 -9.98 13.92 17.29
N SER A 154 -9.74 15.24 17.30
CA SER A 154 -8.73 15.87 18.18
C SER A 154 -8.88 15.70 19.70
N PRO A 155 -10.03 15.35 20.31
CA PRO A 155 -10.10 14.97 21.72
C PRO A 155 -9.28 13.71 22.05
N HIS A 156 -9.18 12.79 21.08
CA HIS A 156 -8.48 11.51 21.19
C HIS A 156 -7.00 11.64 20.85
N THR A 157 -6.30 10.50 20.88
CA THR A 157 -4.91 10.32 20.50
C THR A 157 -4.86 9.11 19.58
N PHE A 158 -4.10 9.17 18.49
CA PHE A 158 -4.00 8.12 17.48
C PHE A 158 -2.53 7.74 17.23
N PRO A 159 -2.23 6.53 16.74
CA PRO A 159 -0.86 6.14 16.38
C PRO A 159 -0.34 6.96 15.20
N ALA A 160 -1.15 7.06 14.14
CA ALA A 160 -0.90 7.82 12.92
C ALA A 160 -1.22 9.31 13.04
N ASP A 161 -0.56 10.12 12.22
CA ASP A 161 -0.93 11.51 11.95
C ASP A 161 -2.24 11.60 11.15
N ILE A 162 -3.04 12.64 11.41
CA ILE A 162 -4.25 12.94 10.64
C ILE A 162 -4.16 14.36 10.06
N TYR A 163 -4.17 14.45 8.74
CA TYR A 163 -4.05 15.71 7.99
C TYR A 163 -5.43 16.19 7.52
N PHE A 164 -5.85 17.38 7.96
CA PHE A 164 -7.02 18.08 7.42
C PHE A 164 -6.54 19.14 6.41
N CYS A 165 -6.77 18.87 5.12
CA CYS A 165 -6.24 19.64 4.00
C CYS A 165 -7.37 20.42 3.31
N ALA A 166 -7.42 21.73 3.51
CA ALA A 166 -8.30 22.60 2.73
C ALA A 166 -7.53 23.14 1.50
N TRP A 167 -7.82 22.56 0.34
CA TRP A 167 -7.20 22.90 -0.93
C TRP A 167 -7.72 24.24 -1.47
N ASN A 168 -6.92 24.90 -2.31
CA ASN A 168 -7.27 26.16 -2.96
C ASN A 168 -7.09 26.04 -4.48
N ALA A 169 -7.86 26.84 -5.23
CA ALA A 169 -7.83 26.88 -6.69
C ALA A 169 -8.21 25.53 -7.36
N GLU A 170 -9.14 24.79 -6.76
CA GLU A 170 -9.80 23.61 -7.38
C GLU A 170 -10.48 24.05 -8.68
N GLU A 171 -11.33 25.07 -8.59
CA GLU A 171 -12.20 25.62 -9.64
C GLU A 171 -11.41 26.23 -10.83
N TYR A 172 -10.10 26.31 -10.66
CA TYR A 172 -9.12 26.84 -11.62
C TYR A 172 -8.26 25.73 -12.26
N GLY A 173 -8.56 24.46 -11.96
CA GLY A 173 -7.96 23.27 -12.54
C GLY A 173 -7.17 22.41 -11.54
N LEU A 174 -7.72 22.17 -10.34
CA LEU A 174 -7.15 21.36 -9.26
C LEU A 174 -5.75 21.87 -8.82
N LEU A 175 -5.54 23.18 -8.87
CA LEU A 175 -4.17 23.73 -8.87
C LEU A 175 -3.46 23.54 -7.53
N GLY A 176 -4.17 23.67 -6.41
CA GLY A 176 -3.64 23.43 -5.07
C GLY A 176 -3.26 21.96 -4.84
N SER A 177 -4.15 21.02 -5.15
CA SER A 177 -3.90 19.59 -4.97
C SER A 177 -2.90 19.02 -5.98
N TYR A 178 -2.83 19.53 -7.23
CA TYR A 178 -1.74 19.18 -8.16
C TYR A 178 -0.36 19.65 -7.69
N GLU A 179 -0.30 20.74 -6.93
CA GLU A 179 0.95 21.19 -6.31
C GLU A 179 1.30 20.33 -5.08
N MET A 180 0.32 19.97 -4.26
CA MET A 180 0.57 19.28 -2.98
C MET A 180 0.72 17.76 -3.10
N ALA A 181 0.01 17.08 -4.01
CA ALA A 181 0.08 15.62 -4.13
C ALA A 181 1.51 15.07 -4.36
N PRO A 182 2.39 15.71 -5.16
CA PRO A 182 3.81 15.33 -5.27
C PRO A 182 4.64 15.69 -4.04
N GLU A 183 4.25 16.71 -3.25
CA GLU A 183 5.01 17.15 -2.07
C GLU A 183 4.84 16.17 -0.90
N PHE A 184 3.68 15.52 -0.74
CA PHE A 184 3.53 14.42 0.23
C PHE A 184 4.53 13.28 -0.07
N LEU A 185 4.65 12.88 -1.34
CA LEU A 185 5.61 11.88 -1.80
C LEU A 185 7.07 12.34 -1.63
N TYR A 186 7.38 13.61 -1.93
CA TYR A 186 8.72 14.17 -1.79
C TYR A 186 9.18 14.28 -0.33
N ASN A 187 8.24 14.49 0.60
CA ASN A 187 8.51 14.52 2.04
C ASN A 187 8.37 13.12 2.68
N GLU A 188 8.40 12.05 1.88
CA GLU A 188 8.35 10.65 2.34
C GLU A 188 7.12 10.36 3.24
N THR A 189 6.03 11.13 3.08
CA THR A 189 4.80 10.97 3.85
C THR A 189 3.95 9.88 3.22
N ASP A 190 3.98 8.68 3.80
CA ASP A 190 3.09 7.61 3.37
C ASP A 190 1.63 7.89 3.76
N ILE A 191 0.69 7.46 2.91
CA ILE A 191 -0.74 7.75 3.02
C ILE A 191 -1.51 6.43 3.07
N LEU A 192 -1.95 6.06 4.27
CA LEU A 192 -2.79 4.88 4.52
C LEU A 192 -4.15 5.00 3.83
N VAL A 193 -4.73 6.20 3.84
CA VAL A 193 -5.93 6.55 3.09
C VAL A 193 -6.03 8.06 2.89
N TYR A 194 -6.43 8.46 1.68
CA TYR A 194 -6.86 9.82 1.37
C TYR A 194 -8.35 9.85 1.03
N TYR A 195 -9.15 10.54 1.85
CA TYR A 195 -10.53 10.88 1.54
C TYR A 195 -10.62 12.32 1.03
N ASN A 196 -11.21 12.52 -0.15
CA ASN A 196 -11.61 13.84 -0.62
C ASN A 196 -13.14 14.00 -0.54
N MET A 197 -13.62 14.94 0.27
CA MET A 197 -15.03 15.31 0.33
C MET A 197 -15.29 16.45 -0.62
N ASP A 198 -16.33 16.34 -1.44
CA ASP A 198 -16.76 17.39 -2.35
C ASP A 198 -18.27 17.25 -2.62
N MET A 199 -19.04 18.27 -2.26
CA MET A 199 -20.51 18.30 -2.32
C MET A 199 -21.18 17.14 -1.57
N ILE A 200 -21.62 17.40 -0.33
CA ILE A 200 -22.25 16.39 0.56
C ILE A 200 -23.55 16.86 1.20
N LEU A 201 -24.39 17.64 0.49
CA LEU A 201 -25.67 18.17 1.01
C LEU A 201 -26.91 17.87 0.16
N TYR A 202 -26.77 17.42 -1.08
CA TYR A 202 -27.88 17.28 -2.02
C TYR A 202 -28.02 15.84 -2.52
N PRO A 203 -28.70 14.95 -1.75
CA PRO A 203 -28.97 13.58 -2.19
C PRO A 203 -29.94 13.57 -3.38
N HIS A 204 -29.75 12.64 -4.32
CA HIS A 204 -30.57 12.60 -5.53
C HIS A 204 -32.06 12.34 -5.22
N PRO A 205 -32.99 13.27 -5.52
CA PRO A 205 -34.38 13.22 -5.04
C PRO A 205 -35.27 12.13 -5.66
N GLY A 206 -34.70 11.30 -6.54
CA GLY A 206 -35.33 10.13 -7.16
C GLY A 206 -34.61 8.80 -6.92
N LEU A 207 -33.57 8.77 -6.08
CA LEU A 207 -32.92 7.54 -5.61
C LEU A 207 -33.41 7.16 -4.20
N PRO A 208 -33.14 5.93 -3.72
CA PRO A 208 -33.35 5.56 -2.32
C PRO A 208 -32.51 6.41 -1.36
N GLU A 209 -32.91 6.46 -0.08
CA GLU A 209 -32.15 7.15 0.98
C GLU A 209 -30.78 6.48 1.17
N GLU A 210 -30.73 5.17 0.92
CA GLU A 210 -29.54 4.32 0.91
C GLU A 210 -28.53 4.66 -0.19
N GLU A 211 -28.86 5.54 -1.14
CA GLU A 211 -27.99 6.03 -2.21
C GLU A 211 -27.80 7.55 -2.08
N SER A 212 -27.66 8.09 -0.86
CA SER A 212 -27.51 9.54 -0.64
C SER A 212 -26.10 10.03 -0.93
N VAL A 213 -25.08 9.24 -0.55
CA VAL A 213 -23.64 9.56 -0.72
C VAL A 213 -22.89 8.34 -1.23
N TYR A 214 -21.96 8.56 -2.15
CA TYR A 214 -21.05 7.53 -2.65
C TYR A 214 -19.63 7.78 -2.13
N MET A 215 -18.99 6.71 -1.66
CA MET A 215 -17.56 6.62 -1.39
C MET A 215 -16.91 5.96 -2.60
N TYR A 216 -16.56 6.75 -3.60
CA TYR A 216 -15.92 6.23 -4.81
C TYR A 216 -14.46 5.90 -4.54
N TYR A 217 -14.07 4.63 -4.63
CA TYR A 217 -12.72 4.18 -4.28
C TYR A 217 -11.89 3.79 -5.50
N THR A 218 -10.57 3.99 -5.42
CA THR A 218 -9.62 3.51 -6.43
C THR A 218 -9.66 1.99 -6.59
N ASP A 219 -9.80 1.55 -7.84
CA ASP A 219 -9.78 0.13 -8.24
C ASP A 219 -8.97 0.04 -9.52
N THR A 220 -7.68 -0.30 -9.39
CA THR A 220 -6.79 -0.41 -10.54
C THR A 220 -6.83 -1.79 -11.19
N GLY A 221 -7.66 -2.71 -10.69
CA GLY A 221 -7.60 -4.14 -11.00
C GLY A 221 -6.33 -4.84 -10.50
N THR A 222 -5.48 -4.13 -9.76
CA THR A 222 -4.26 -4.63 -9.09
C THR A 222 -4.19 -4.22 -7.61
N SER A 223 -5.19 -3.46 -7.14
CA SER A 223 -5.36 -3.09 -5.74
C SER A 223 -5.77 -4.31 -4.92
N ILE A 224 -5.25 -4.41 -3.71
CA ILE A 224 -5.70 -5.39 -2.71
C ILE A 224 -6.91 -4.81 -1.96
N TYR A 225 -7.65 -5.65 -1.24
CA TYR A 225 -8.86 -5.23 -0.55
C TYR A 225 -8.60 -4.08 0.43
N GLN A 226 -7.43 -4.13 1.08
CA GLN A 226 -6.90 -3.23 2.11
C GLN A 226 -6.57 -1.81 1.61
N ASP A 227 -6.52 -1.59 0.28
CA ASP A 227 -6.43 -0.25 -0.31
C ASP A 227 -7.74 0.55 -0.07
N ALA A 228 -8.12 1.44 -1.00
CA ALA A 228 -9.29 2.30 -0.85
C ALA A 228 -10.64 1.56 -0.68
N GLN A 229 -10.75 0.30 -1.11
CA GLN A 229 -12.01 -0.45 -1.01
C GLN A 229 -12.39 -0.70 0.45
N LEU A 230 -11.46 -1.21 1.27
CA LEU A 230 -11.63 -1.38 2.71
C LEU A 230 -12.11 -0.09 3.37
N TRP A 231 -11.41 1.02 3.15
CA TRP A 231 -11.75 2.29 3.80
C TRP A 231 -13.11 2.85 3.36
N ALA A 232 -13.55 2.60 2.12
CA ALA A 232 -14.88 2.95 1.64
C ALA A 232 -15.97 2.05 2.26
N GLU A 233 -15.77 0.73 2.25
CA GLU A 233 -16.70 -0.25 2.82
C GLU A 233 -16.78 -0.13 4.36
N GLN A 234 -15.68 0.22 5.03
CA GLN A 234 -15.64 0.50 6.47
C GLN A 234 -16.48 1.74 6.79
N THR A 235 -16.48 2.75 5.92
CA THR A 235 -17.32 3.96 6.08
C THR A 235 -18.80 3.65 5.89
N GLU A 236 -19.15 2.81 4.89
CA GLU A 236 -20.52 2.27 4.74
C GLU A 236 -20.92 1.41 5.95
N ALA A 237 -20.02 0.58 6.46
CA ALA A 237 -20.27 -0.26 7.62
C ALA A 237 -20.55 0.57 8.88
N MET A 238 -19.76 1.62 9.16
CA MET A 238 -20.02 2.52 10.29
C MET A 238 -21.37 3.24 10.16
N ASN A 239 -21.70 3.71 8.95
CA ASN A 239 -22.98 4.34 8.64
C ASN A 239 -24.18 3.39 8.78
N GLN A 240 -24.05 2.11 8.43
CA GLN A 240 -25.07 1.09 8.67
C GLN A 240 -25.14 0.69 10.15
N ASN A 241 -24.00 0.56 10.82
CA ASN A 241 -23.92 -0.05 12.15
C ASN A 241 -24.33 0.93 13.25
N PHE A 242 -24.11 2.23 13.08
CA PHE A 242 -24.53 3.26 14.03
C PHE A 242 -25.65 4.17 13.51
N GLY A 243 -25.75 4.35 12.19
CA GLY A 243 -26.55 5.40 11.56
C GLY A 243 -27.74 4.96 10.72
N THR A 244 -27.93 5.68 9.61
CA THR A 244 -29.13 5.64 8.77
C THR A 244 -29.00 4.78 7.51
N ARG A 245 -27.83 4.20 7.23
CA ARG A 245 -27.54 3.48 5.96
C ARG A 245 -27.87 4.34 4.74
N MET A 246 -27.08 5.40 4.52
CA MET A 246 -27.16 6.41 3.45
C MET A 246 -25.92 6.44 2.53
N ILE A 247 -24.82 5.80 2.93
CA ILE A 247 -23.53 5.77 2.24
C ILE A 247 -23.37 4.42 1.51
N GLN A 248 -22.80 4.44 0.30
CA GLN A 248 -22.36 3.23 -0.41
C GLN A 248 -20.92 3.34 -0.91
N ALA A 249 -20.13 2.28 -0.71
CA ALA A 249 -18.86 2.09 -1.39
C ALA A 249 -19.09 1.74 -2.88
N GLN A 250 -18.35 2.37 -3.80
CA GLN A 250 -18.46 2.10 -5.24
C GLN A 250 -17.08 2.21 -5.91
N PRO A 251 -16.69 1.31 -6.84
CA PRO A 251 -15.43 1.44 -7.55
C PRO A 251 -15.45 2.67 -8.46
N HIS A 252 -14.33 3.39 -8.57
CA HIS A 252 -14.24 4.66 -9.28
C HIS A 252 -14.69 4.60 -10.76
N GLY A 253 -14.63 3.42 -11.39
CA GLY A 253 -15.13 3.19 -12.75
C GLY A 253 -16.64 3.43 -12.91
N MET A 254 -17.39 3.53 -11.80
CA MET A 254 -18.80 3.90 -11.77
C MET A 254 -19.04 5.40 -11.56
N CYS A 255 -18.01 6.19 -11.26
CA CYS A 255 -18.10 7.65 -11.11
C CYS A 255 -17.87 8.36 -12.47
N PRO A 256 -18.90 8.99 -13.09
CA PRO A 256 -18.74 9.66 -14.38
C PRO A 256 -17.93 10.97 -14.30
N TYR A 257 -17.62 11.46 -13.10
CA TYR A 257 -16.93 12.72 -12.81
C TYR A 257 -15.65 12.55 -11.96
N TRP A 258 -15.07 11.33 -11.91
CA TRP A 258 -13.80 10.97 -11.21
C TRP A 258 -12.54 11.81 -11.54
N ARG A 259 -12.64 12.84 -12.38
CA ARG A 259 -11.51 13.69 -12.79
C ARG A 259 -11.74 15.17 -12.51
N GLN A 260 -12.71 15.47 -11.64
CA GLN A 260 -13.28 16.81 -11.46
C GLN A 260 -13.12 17.34 -10.02
N SER A 261 -12.25 16.75 -9.20
CA SER A 261 -11.98 17.22 -7.84
C SER A 261 -10.62 16.71 -7.33
N ASP A 262 -10.17 17.20 -6.17
CA ASP A 262 -8.80 17.11 -5.64
C ASP A 262 -8.33 15.69 -5.22
N HIS A 263 -9.19 14.66 -5.30
CA HIS A 263 -8.75 13.26 -5.27
C HIS A 263 -7.92 12.87 -6.50
N TYR A 264 -8.23 13.45 -7.66
CA TYR A 264 -7.68 12.99 -8.93
C TYR A 264 -6.17 13.23 -9.07
N PRO A 265 -5.58 14.35 -8.60
CA PRO A 265 -4.13 14.54 -8.61
C PRO A 265 -3.39 13.47 -7.82
N PHE A 266 -3.86 13.12 -6.61
CA PHE A 266 -3.31 12.03 -5.81
C PHE A 266 -3.39 10.69 -6.56
N TYR A 267 -4.56 10.33 -7.08
CA TYR A 267 -4.69 9.14 -7.92
C TYR A 267 -3.69 9.12 -9.09
N THR A 268 -3.44 10.27 -9.74
CA THR A 268 -2.45 10.35 -10.84
C THR A 268 -0.98 10.34 -10.41
N GLN A 269 -0.66 10.60 -9.13
CA GLN A 269 0.68 10.38 -8.58
C GLN A 269 0.93 8.91 -8.19
N GLY A 270 -0.11 8.07 -8.15
CA GLY A 270 0.00 6.64 -7.87
C GLY A 270 -0.36 6.22 -6.44
N TYR A 271 -0.90 7.12 -5.60
CA TYR A 271 -1.46 6.72 -4.31
C TYR A 271 -2.60 5.71 -4.53
N LYS A 272 -2.49 4.55 -3.87
CA LYS A 272 -3.41 3.41 -4.06
C LYS A 272 -4.71 3.54 -3.28
N SER A 273 -4.64 4.16 -2.10
CA SER A 273 -5.77 4.34 -1.18
C SER A 273 -6.37 5.74 -1.30
N VAL A 274 -7.16 5.98 -2.36
CA VAL A 274 -7.82 7.27 -2.63
C VAL A 274 -9.33 7.10 -2.77
N ILE A 275 -10.09 7.85 -1.97
CA ILE A 275 -11.54 7.85 -1.93
C ILE A 275 -12.07 9.25 -2.28
N PHE A 276 -13.13 9.28 -3.07
CA PHE A 276 -13.91 10.47 -3.37
C PHE A 276 -15.32 10.34 -2.78
N ALA A 277 -15.57 11.10 -1.71
CA ALA A 277 -16.83 11.18 -0.99
C ALA A 277 -17.70 12.30 -1.56
N THR A 278 -18.83 11.95 -2.15
CA THR A 278 -19.69 12.92 -2.85
C THR A 278 -21.16 12.48 -2.87
N GLU A 279 -22.06 13.43 -2.91
CA GLU A 279 -23.50 13.21 -2.99
C GLU A 279 -23.94 12.53 -4.30
N SER A 280 -25.05 11.79 -4.25
CA SER A 280 -25.63 11.21 -5.47
C SER A 280 -26.33 12.24 -6.38
N GLY A 281 -26.69 13.41 -5.84
CA GLY A 281 -27.47 14.43 -6.54
C GLY A 281 -26.68 15.35 -7.45
N ILE A 282 -25.34 15.33 -7.45
CA ILE A 282 -24.45 16.21 -8.23
C ILE A 282 -24.84 16.34 -9.71
N THR A 283 -25.31 15.26 -10.35
CA THR A 283 -25.74 15.28 -11.77
C THR A 283 -27.09 15.97 -12.04
N VAL A 284 -27.83 16.31 -10.97
CA VAL A 284 -29.14 16.98 -10.99
C VAL A 284 -29.24 18.18 -10.04
N ASP A 285 -28.15 18.57 -9.36
CA ASP A 285 -28.08 19.87 -8.70
C ASP A 285 -28.11 20.96 -9.79
N ASN A 286 -29.05 21.90 -9.65
CA ASN A 286 -29.22 23.05 -10.55
C ASN A 286 -28.83 24.38 -9.88
N TYR A 287 -28.35 24.33 -8.64
CA TYR A 287 -27.84 25.45 -7.84
C TYR A 287 -26.32 25.54 -7.89
N LEU A 288 -25.64 24.41 -8.18
CA LEU A 288 -24.21 24.31 -8.45
C LEU A 288 -23.70 25.47 -9.32
N HIS A 289 -22.66 26.17 -8.86
CA HIS A 289 -22.07 27.35 -9.51
C HIS A 289 -23.03 28.55 -9.74
N THR A 290 -24.20 28.62 -9.08
CA THR A 290 -25.17 29.73 -9.22
C THR A 290 -25.31 30.59 -7.95
N GLU A 291 -26.05 31.71 -8.04
CA GLU A 291 -26.34 32.57 -6.88
C GLU A 291 -27.31 31.93 -5.86
N GLU A 292 -27.80 30.73 -6.14
CA GLU A 292 -28.67 29.94 -5.27
C GLU A 292 -27.93 28.89 -4.43
N ASP A 293 -26.67 28.58 -4.75
CA ASP A 293 -25.80 27.78 -3.88
C ASP A 293 -25.42 28.57 -2.62
N THR A 294 -26.26 28.43 -1.61
CA THR A 294 -26.28 29.22 -0.38
C THR A 294 -26.66 28.34 0.80
N ALA A 295 -26.12 28.61 2.00
CA ALA A 295 -26.36 27.79 3.19
C ALA A 295 -27.83 27.72 3.66
N ASP A 296 -28.68 28.65 3.21
CA ASP A 296 -30.11 28.66 3.49
C ASP A 296 -30.97 28.06 2.35
N ASN A 297 -30.35 27.47 1.32
CA ASN A 297 -31.06 26.80 0.22
C ASN A 297 -31.90 25.63 0.78
N PRO A 298 -33.25 25.63 0.60
CA PRO A 298 -34.13 24.63 1.18
C PRO A 298 -34.01 23.23 0.54
N ALA A 299 -33.17 23.08 -0.47
CA ALA A 299 -32.89 21.81 -1.13
C ALA A 299 -31.73 21.03 -0.46
N TYR A 300 -30.88 21.70 0.33
CA TYR A 300 -29.74 21.10 1.00
C TYR A 300 -30.11 20.44 2.34
N ASP A 301 -29.79 19.16 2.46
CA ASP A 301 -29.97 18.36 3.66
C ASP A 301 -28.66 18.24 4.45
N TYR A 302 -28.67 18.87 5.63
CA TYR A 302 -27.53 18.87 6.54
C TYR A 302 -27.41 17.57 7.34
N ALA A 303 -28.43 16.71 7.36
CA ALA A 303 -28.30 15.38 7.92
C ALA A 303 -27.30 14.56 7.08
N VAL A 304 -27.33 14.68 5.75
CA VAL A 304 -26.41 13.99 4.83
C VAL A 304 -24.96 14.35 5.10
N GLY A 305 -24.62 15.64 5.16
CA GLY A 305 -23.25 16.07 5.45
C GLY A 305 -22.79 15.69 6.86
N THR A 306 -23.68 15.76 7.87
CA THR A 306 -23.34 15.37 9.25
C THR A 306 -23.12 13.87 9.38
N GLU A 307 -23.96 13.07 8.73
CA GLU A 307 -23.87 11.61 8.71
C GLU A 307 -22.59 11.14 8.01
N THR A 308 -22.20 11.83 6.93
CA THR A 308 -20.94 11.60 6.21
C THR A 308 -19.73 11.85 7.14
N VAL A 309 -19.71 12.99 7.83
CA VAL A 309 -18.68 13.33 8.84
C VAL A 309 -18.63 12.30 9.97
N ALA A 310 -19.79 11.93 10.52
CA ALA A 310 -19.87 10.97 11.62
C ALA A 310 -19.31 9.60 11.21
N SER A 311 -19.69 9.13 10.01
CA SER A 311 -19.29 7.82 9.48
C SER A 311 -17.82 7.76 9.10
N MET A 312 -17.28 8.81 8.46
CA MET A 312 -15.85 8.91 8.14
C MET A 312 -15.00 9.03 9.41
N GLY A 313 -15.41 9.87 10.37
CA GLY A 313 -14.73 9.98 11.66
C GLY A 313 -14.70 8.65 12.42
N ALA A 314 -15.81 7.91 12.40
CA ALA A 314 -15.90 6.58 12.98
C ALA A 314 -15.00 5.56 12.27
N ALA A 315 -14.93 5.56 10.94
CA ALA A 315 -14.06 4.66 10.17
C ALA A 315 -12.57 4.93 10.45
N ILE A 316 -12.16 6.20 10.45
CA ILE A 316 -10.80 6.64 10.83
C ILE A 316 -10.50 6.19 12.27
N ALA A 317 -11.41 6.44 13.21
CA ALA A 317 -11.21 6.05 14.60
C ALA A 317 -11.13 4.51 14.76
N PHE A 318 -11.93 3.75 14.02
CA PHE A 318 -11.93 2.29 14.04
C PHE A 318 -10.64 1.67 13.49
N GLY A 319 -10.12 2.22 12.38
CA GLY A 319 -8.84 1.80 11.82
C GLY A 319 -7.67 2.10 12.75
N LEU A 320 -7.68 3.26 13.42
CA LEU A 320 -6.54 3.76 14.19
C LEU A 320 -6.53 3.40 15.71
N SER A 321 -7.62 2.88 16.30
CA SER A 321 -7.74 2.75 17.78
C SER A 321 -7.50 1.33 18.33
N ARG A 322 -6.61 0.55 17.70
CA ARG A 322 -6.56 -0.91 17.84
C ARG A 322 -5.60 -1.41 18.94
N PRO A 323 -5.95 -2.50 19.66
CA PRO A 323 -5.09 -3.06 20.70
C PRO A 323 -3.87 -3.80 20.13
N GLN A 324 -2.68 -3.30 20.44
CA GLN A 324 -1.45 -4.06 20.22
C GLN A 324 -1.49 -5.38 21.03
N ASN A 325 -1.10 -6.50 20.41
CA ASN A 325 -1.10 -7.84 21.00
C ASN A 325 -2.49 -8.45 21.33
N GLN A 326 -3.59 -7.96 20.73
CA GLN A 326 -4.92 -8.57 20.86
C GLN A 326 -5.70 -8.48 19.55
N MET A 327 -6.57 -9.47 19.30
CA MET A 327 -7.57 -9.40 18.21
C MET A 327 -8.50 -8.20 18.39
N LEU A 328 -9.11 -7.77 17.29
CA LEU A 328 -10.09 -6.69 17.29
C LEU A 328 -11.39 -7.15 17.97
N HIS A 329 -11.99 -6.26 18.77
CA HIS A 329 -13.26 -6.49 19.46
C HIS A 329 -14.26 -5.38 19.08
N GLU A 330 -15.13 -5.64 18.11
CA GLU A 330 -16.26 -4.74 17.81
C GLU A 330 -17.42 -5.01 18.79
N ARG A 331 -18.10 -3.97 19.26
CA ARG A 331 -19.22 -4.12 20.21
C ARG A 331 -20.41 -3.23 19.84
N TYR A 332 -21.58 -3.86 19.73
CA TYR A 332 -22.82 -3.20 19.33
C TYR A 332 -23.93 -3.46 20.37
N ASP A 333 -24.43 -2.40 21.01
CA ASP A 333 -25.62 -2.43 21.89
C ASP A 333 -26.81 -1.82 21.14
N PHE A 334 -27.94 -2.53 21.10
CA PHE A 334 -29.17 -2.02 20.52
C PHE A 334 -30.42 -2.73 21.04
N THR A 335 -31.58 -2.15 20.72
CA THR A 335 -32.90 -2.72 21.00
C THR A 335 -33.56 -3.21 19.71
N LEU A 336 -34.23 -4.36 19.76
CA LEU A 336 -35.13 -4.86 18.70
C LEU A 336 -36.54 -5.12 19.25
N ASP A 337 -37.57 -4.57 18.61
CA ASP A 337 -38.96 -4.99 18.87
C ASP A 337 -39.24 -6.39 18.29
N GLY A 338 -40.30 -7.02 18.77
CA GLY A 338 -40.68 -8.37 18.33
C GLY A 338 -41.08 -8.41 16.86
N GLY A 339 -40.32 -9.16 16.05
CA GLY A 339 -40.44 -9.24 14.59
C GLY A 339 -39.48 -8.33 13.82
N GLU A 340 -38.67 -7.51 14.49
CA GLU A 340 -37.67 -6.66 13.83
C GLU A 340 -36.34 -7.39 13.59
N SER A 341 -35.57 -6.87 12.62
CA SER A 341 -34.21 -7.29 12.31
C SER A 341 -33.26 -6.10 12.36
N ARG A 342 -32.02 -6.32 12.82
CA ARG A 342 -30.89 -5.41 12.60
C ARG A 342 -29.85 -6.10 11.74
N LYS A 343 -29.31 -5.34 10.79
CA LYS A 343 -28.13 -5.69 9.99
C LYS A 343 -26.91 -5.04 10.63
N LEU A 344 -25.81 -5.78 10.68
CA LEU A 344 -24.47 -5.28 10.93
C LEU A 344 -23.58 -5.69 9.74
N LEU A 345 -22.65 -4.81 9.38
CA LEU A 345 -21.64 -5.02 8.34
C LEU A 345 -20.26 -5.05 8.99
N VAL A 346 -19.39 -5.97 8.59
CA VAL A 346 -18.04 -6.14 9.14
C VAL A 346 -17.04 -6.31 8.01
N CYS A 347 -16.00 -5.49 7.97
CA CYS A 347 -14.96 -5.61 6.95
C CYS A 347 -13.88 -6.60 7.41
N VAL A 348 -13.75 -7.72 6.70
CA VAL A 348 -12.74 -8.74 6.97
C VAL A 348 -11.58 -8.56 6.01
N THR A 349 -10.40 -8.25 6.56
CA THR A 349 -9.23 -7.86 5.78
C THR A 349 -8.16 -8.95 5.67
N LYS A 350 -8.33 -10.07 6.37
CA LYS A 350 -7.45 -11.24 6.23
C LYS A 350 -8.16 -12.56 6.55
N ASP A 351 -7.52 -13.67 6.18
CA ASP A 351 -7.81 -15.00 6.71
C ASP A 351 -7.77 -14.96 8.24
N THR A 352 -8.91 -15.21 8.89
CA THR A 352 -9.01 -15.06 10.35
C THR A 352 -10.02 -16.03 10.98
N GLN A 353 -9.85 -16.28 12.28
CA GLN A 353 -10.91 -16.83 13.11
C GLN A 353 -11.92 -15.72 13.36
N PHE A 354 -13.19 -16.00 13.09
CA PHE A 354 -14.30 -15.07 13.24
C PHE A 354 -15.28 -15.63 14.26
N ASP A 355 -15.31 -15.01 15.44
CA ASP A 355 -16.15 -15.40 16.56
C ASP A 355 -17.18 -14.29 16.83
N VAL A 356 -18.47 -14.66 16.89
CA VAL A 356 -19.55 -13.73 17.21
C VAL A 356 -20.41 -14.30 18.33
N SER A 357 -20.59 -13.47 19.36
CA SER A 357 -21.41 -13.78 20.52
C SER A 357 -22.45 -12.68 20.80
N ALA A 358 -23.54 -13.03 21.46
CA ALA A 358 -24.51 -12.06 21.95
C ALA A 358 -25.00 -12.36 23.35
N ASN A 359 -25.36 -11.30 24.07
CA ASN A 359 -26.10 -11.34 25.32
C ASN A 359 -27.47 -10.68 25.09
N VAL A 360 -28.55 -11.33 25.55
CA VAL A 360 -29.92 -10.84 25.37
C VAL A 360 -30.61 -10.59 26.71
N SER A 361 -31.35 -9.49 26.77
CA SER A 361 -32.15 -9.11 27.94
C SER A 361 -33.43 -9.92 28.14
N VAL A 362 -33.90 -10.66 27.13
CA VAL A 362 -35.15 -11.44 27.15
C VAL A 362 -34.98 -12.81 26.49
N GLU A 363 -35.38 -13.87 27.20
CA GLU A 363 -35.37 -15.25 26.71
C GLU A 363 -36.53 -15.49 25.74
N GLN A 364 -36.21 -15.64 24.46
CA GLN A 364 -37.11 -15.94 23.35
C GLN A 364 -36.30 -16.37 22.12
N ASP A 365 -36.98 -16.76 21.05
CA ASP A 365 -36.34 -17.17 19.79
C ASP A 365 -35.76 -15.95 19.04
N TYR A 366 -34.49 -16.07 18.64
CA TYR A 366 -33.82 -15.16 17.72
C TYR A 366 -33.31 -15.94 16.51
N ARG A 367 -33.33 -15.33 15.33
CA ARG A 367 -32.71 -15.86 14.12
C ARG A 367 -31.45 -15.08 13.80
N ILE A 368 -30.36 -15.79 13.55
CA ILE A 368 -29.13 -15.23 13.00
C ILE A 368 -29.01 -15.70 11.56
N ALA A 369 -28.70 -14.79 10.64
CA ALA A 369 -28.13 -15.09 9.34
C ALA A 369 -26.74 -14.44 9.23
N PHE A 370 -25.81 -15.14 8.59
CA PHE A 370 -24.44 -14.69 8.31
C PHE A 370 -24.13 -14.99 6.85
N THR A 371 -23.77 -13.96 6.09
CA THR A 371 -23.50 -14.02 4.65
C THR A 371 -22.11 -13.47 4.34
N ASP A 372 -21.42 -14.12 3.41
CA ASP A 372 -20.11 -13.70 2.92
C ASP A 372 -20.20 -12.54 1.89
N PRO A 373 -19.05 -11.93 1.52
CA PRO A 373 -19.01 -10.85 0.52
C PRO A 373 -19.52 -11.23 -0.87
N THR A 374 -19.79 -12.52 -1.15
CA THR A 374 -20.39 -13.00 -2.40
C THR A 374 -21.91 -13.15 -2.33
N GLU A 375 -22.52 -12.66 -1.24
CA GLU A 375 -23.92 -12.86 -0.84
C GLU A 375 -24.30 -14.33 -0.51
N ALA A 376 -23.33 -15.24 -0.33
CA ALA A 376 -23.64 -16.62 -0.01
C ALA A 376 -23.88 -16.82 1.49
N GLU A 377 -24.94 -17.57 1.82
CA GLU A 377 -25.34 -17.87 3.20
C GLU A 377 -24.39 -18.91 3.81
N ILE A 378 -23.51 -18.46 4.73
CA ILE A 378 -22.65 -19.33 5.54
C ILE A 378 -23.51 -20.05 6.58
N LEU A 379 -24.39 -19.31 7.26
CA LEU A 379 -25.17 -19.80 8.37
C LEU A 379 -26.51 -19.07 8.48
N ASN A 380 -27.59 -19.81 8.71
CA ASN A 380 -28.91 -19.28 9.01
C ASN A 380 -29.67 -20.23 9.95
N TYR A 381 -29.96 -19.81 11.17
CA TYR A 381 -30.74 -20.62 12.12
C TYR A 381 -31.50 -19.77 13.14
N SER A 382 -32.58 -20.34 13.68
CA SER A 382 -33.33 -19.81 14.83
C SER A 382 -33.10 -20.65 16.08
N SER A 383 -32.92 -20.01 17.23
CA SER A 383 -32.86 -20.67 18.55
C SER A 383 -33.34 -19.75 19.67
N SER A 384 -33.80 -20.33 20.78
CA SER A 384 -34.07 -19.58 22.00
C SER A 384 -32.76 -19.22 22.71
N PHE A 385 -32.56 -17.93 22.99
CA PHE A 385 -31.35 -17.44 23.66
C PHE A 385 -31.67 -17.14 25.13
N PRO A 386 -31.00 -17.76 26.12
CA PRO A 386 -31.28 -17.53 27.54
C PRO A 386 -30.89 -16.12 28.01
N THR A 387 -31.72 -15.50 28.86
CA THR A 387 -31.43 -14.17 29.42
C THR A 387 -30.18 -14.16 30.29
N GLY A 388 -29.29 -13.17 30.06
CA GLY A 388 -28.14 -12.91 30.94
C GLY A 388 -27.05 -13.98 30.85
N ALA A 389 -26.95 -14.66 29.72
CA ALA A 389 -25.83 -15.52 29.36
C ALA A 389 -25.38 -15.15 27.93
N THR A 390 -24.06 -15.10 27.74
CA THR A 390 -23.46 -14.99 26.41
C THR A 390 -23.76 -16.27 25.62
N VAL A 391 -24.19 -16.10 24.37
CA VAL A 391 -24.44 -17.16 23.40
C VAL A 391 -23.49 -16.96 22.24
N ASP A 392 -22.55 -17.88 22.07
CA ASP A 392 -21.67 -17.94 20.89
C ASP A 392 -22.47 -18.56 19.73
N PHE A 393 -22.54 -17.87 18.58
CA PHE A 393 -23.38 -18.31 17.45
C PHE A 393 -22.65 -18.38 16.10
N ILE A 394 -21.56 -17.64 15.92
CA ILE A 394 -20.59 -17.87 14.86
C ILE A 394 -19.25 -18.14 15.54
N SER A 395 -18.56 -19.19 15.08
CA SER A 395 -17.18 -19.50 15.44
C SER A 395 -16.61 -20.34 14.31
N THR A 396 -16.02 -19.66 13.33
CA THR A 396 -15.52 -20.26 12.08
C THR A 396 -14.33 -19.48 11.58
N SER A 397 -13.46 -20.14 10.81
CA SER A 397 -12.51 -19.41 9.99
C SER A 397 -13.24 -18.80 8.78
N VAL A 398 -12.85 -17.59 8.40
CA VAL A 398 -13.28 -16.87 7.20
C VAL A 398 -12.04 -16.52 6.38
N THR A 399 -12.17 -16.51 5.04
CA THR A 399 -11.03 -16.37 4.10
C THR A 399 -11.35 -15.52 2.88
N ASP A 400 -12.62 -15.15 2.66
CA ASP A 400 -12.98 -14.26 1.57
C ASP A 400 -12.84 -12.82 2.09
N LEU A 401 -11.97 -12.02 1.49
CA LEU A 401 -11.80 -10.63 1.91
C LEU A 401 -12.99 -9.79 1.43
N GLY A 402 -13.48 -8.90 2.27
CA GLY A 402 -14.67 -8.10 1.96
C GLY A 402 -15.57 -7.81 3.16
N GLN A 403 -16.65 -7.09 2.89
CA GLN A 403 -17.71 -6.83 3.85
C GLN A 403 -18.64 -8.04 4.03
N TYR A 404 -18.64 -8.62 5.23
CA TYR A 404 -19.60 -9.63 5.67
C TYR A 404 -20.86 -8.98 6.25
N GLU A 405 -21.99 -9.68 6.16
CA GLU A 405 -23.27 -9.24 6.74
C GLU A 405 -23.76 -10.21 7.82
N ILE A 406 -24.11 -9.65 8.98
CA ILE A 406 -24.76 -10.34 10.10
C ILE A 406 -26.16 -9.75 10.27
N VAL A 407 -27.20 -10.57 10.15
CA VAL A 407 -28.59 -10.17 10.41
C VAL A 407 -29.13 -10.92 11.61
N ILE A 408 -29.37 -10.18 12.70
CA ILE A 408 -30.12 -10.69 13.86
C ILE A 408 -31.58 -10.28 13.75
N THR A 409 -32.49 -11.24 13.91
CA THR A 409 -33.94 -11.02 13.96
C THR A 409 -34.49 -11.47 15.29
N ASN A 410 -35.25 -10.61 15.96
CA ASN A 410 -36.05 -10.96 17.12
C ASN A 410 -37.31 -11.69 16.64
N GLU A 411 -37.35 -13.02 16.68
CA GLU A 411 -38.54 -13.81 16.29
C GLU A 411 -39.58 -13.91 17.42
N GLY A 412 -39.25 -13.38 18.59
CA GLY A 412 -40.16 -13.22 19.71
C GLY A 412 -41.19 -12.09 19.53
N THR A 413 -41.93 -11.81 20.59
CA THR A 413 -42.95 -10.75 20.63
C THR A 413 -42.66 -9.65 21.65
N THR A 414 -41.53 -9.76 22.37
CA THR A 414 -41.10 -8.79 23.37
C THR A 414 -39.92 -8.01 22.82
N THR A 415 -39.92 -6.69 23.02
CA THR A 415 -38.74 -5.85 22.85
C THR A 415 -37.58 -6.39 23.67
N ALA A 416 -36.40 -6.51 23.06
CA ALA A 416 -35.19 -6.97 23.73
C ALA A 416 -34.00 -6.07 23.40
N ASN A 417 -33.26 -5.66 24.42
CA ASN A 417 -31.88 -5.22 24.28
C ASN A 417 -31.00 -6.42 23.96
N ILE A 418 -30.05 -6.20 23.05
CA ILE A 418 -29.08 -7.14 22.52
C ILE A 418 -27.71 -6.45 22.54
N GLU A 419 -26.75 -7.09 23.20
CA GLU A 419 -25.34 -6.74 23.14
C GLU A 419 -24.68 -7.79 22.21
N ILE A 420 -24.00 -7.36 21.14
CA ILE A 420 -23.21 -8.22 20.25
C ILE A 420 -21.73 -7.88 20.41
N GLU A 421 -20.90 -8.91 20.50
CA GLU A 421 -19.44 -8.80 20.41
C GLU A 421 -18.95 -9.63 19.21
N ILE A 422 -18.12 -9.01 18.37
CA ILE A 422 -17.48 -9.61 17.20
C ILE A 422 -15.99 -9.59 17.46
N VAL A 423 -15.34 -10.75 17.35
CA VAL A 423 -13.90 -10.91 17.56
C VAL A 423 -13.28 -11.53 16.32
N HIS A 424 -12.32 -10.81 15.73
CA HIS A 424 -11.53 -11.28 14.62
C HIS A 424 -10.20 -10.56 14.55
N ASP A 425 -9.33 -11.07 13.70
CA ASP A 425 -8.05 -10.44 13.37
C ASP A 425 -8.17 -9.58 12.10
N VAL A 426 -7.22 -8.68 11.94
CA VAL A 426 -7.18 -7.67 10.87
C VAL A 426 -5.74 -7.45 10.39
N ASP A 427 -5.63 -6.82 9.23
CA ASP A 427 -4.45 -6.39 8.47
C ASP A 427 -4.96 -5.21 7.63
N ILE A 428 -4.76 -3.96 8.06
CA ILE A 428 -5.43 -2.78 7.44
C ILE A 428 -4.58 -2.11 6.37
N GLU A 429 -3.27 -2.21 6.49
CA GLU A 429 -2.27 -1.78 5.53
C GLU A 429 -1.99 -2.82 4.44
N GLY A 430 -2.42 -4.07 4.62
CA GLY A 430 -2.30 -5.13 3.63
C GLY A 430 -0.89 -5.74 3.51
N ASN A 431 -0.08 -5.65 4.57
CA ASN A 431 1.30 -6.15 4.56
C ASN A 431 1.40 -7.68 4.80
N GLY A 432 0.28 -8.34 5.16
CA GLY A 432 0.20 -9.79 5.41
C GLY A 432 0.40 -10.20 6.87
N ILE A 433 0.84 -9.30 7.74
CA ILE A 433 0.93 -9.47 9.19
C ILE A 433 -0.46 -9.18 9.79
N SER A 434 -0.75 -9.66 11.00
CA SER A 434 -1.95 -9.22 11.71
C SER A 434 -1.67 -7.95 12.50
N ASP A 435 -2.57 -6.96 12.54
CA ASP A 435 -2.45 -5.81 13.48
C ASP A 435 -2.22 -6.31 14.93
N SER A 436 -2.83 -7.45 15.29
CA SER A 436 -2.68 -8.07 16.62
C SER A 436 -1.29 -8.67 16.87
N GLU A 437 -0.50 -8.90 15.83
CA GLU A 437 0.89 -9.37 15.87
C GLU A 437 1.89 -8.24 15.52
N GLU A 438 1.40 -7.09 15.08
CA GLU A 438 2.20 -5.97 14.55
C GLU A 438 2.69 -5.00 15.64
N ASN A 439 3.66 -4.16 15.24
CA ASN A 439 4.08 -3.00 16.00
C ASN A 439 4.30 -1.83 15.04
N TRP A 440 3.30 -0.95 14.91
CA TRP A 440 3.31 0.23 14.03
C TRP A 440 4.52 1.17 14.23
N ALA A 441 5.27 1.04 15.33
CA ALA A 441 6.49 1.82 15.60
C ALA A 441 7.74 1.35 14.81
N ASN A 442 7.63 0.38 13.90
CA ASN A 442 8.78 -0.26 13.22
C ASN A 442 8.65 -0.31 11.67
N GLY A 443 8.46 0.84 11.00
CA GLY A 443 9.11 1.12 9.70
C GLY A 443 8.95 0.16 8.51
N PHE A 444 7.73 -0.26 8.17
CA PHE A 444 7.47 -1.18 7.03
C PHE A 444 7.51 -0.56 5.60
N HIS A 445 7.92 0.71 5.46
CA HIS A 445 7.95 1.42 4.16
C HIS A 445 9.29 2.08 3.81
N ILE A 446 10.29 2.01 4.70
CA ILE A 446 11.65 2.46 4.40
C ILE A 446 12.37 1.31 3.71
N ASP A 447 13.03 1.59 2.58
CA ASP A 447 13.91 0.67 1.85
C ASP A 447 15.29 1.38 1.76
N SER A 448 16.18 1.03 2.69
CA SER A 448 17.43 1.76 2.94
C SER A 448 18.55 1.48 1.93
N ASP A 449 18.51 0.37 1.20
CA ASP A 449 19.49 0.01 0.16
C ASP A 449 18.92 -0.08 -1.26
N ASN A 450 17.59 0.04 -1.40
CA ASN A 450 16.82 0.21 -2.63
C ASN A 450 16.78 -1.07 -3.46
N ASP A 451 16.55 -2.21 -2.80
CA ASP A 451 16.46 -3.54 -3.42
C ASP A 451 15.01 -4.00 -3.73
N GLU A 452 13.99 -3.23 -3.31
CA GLU A 452 12.54 -3.56 -3.32
C GLU A 452 12.03 -4.38 -2.10
N ILE A 453 12.84 -4.61 -1.06
CA ILE A 453 12.43 -5.11 0.28
C ILE A 453 12.50 -3.97 1.32
N PRO A 454 11.44 -3.74 2.12
CA PRO A 454 11.51 -2.79 3.23
C PRO A 454 12.38 -3.24 4.41
N ASP A 455 13.09 -2.30 5.06
CA ASP A 455 13.95 -2.44 6.24
C ASP A 455 13.41 -3.42 7.31
N ALA A 456 12.11 -3.32 7.60
CA ALA A 456 11.45 -4.11 8.63
C ALA A 456 11.12 -5.54 8.18
N GLN A 457 10.98 -5.78 6.87
CA GLN A 457 10.86 -7.12 6.31
C GLN A 457 12.23 -7.82 6.27
N GLU A 458 13.31 -7.09 6.02
CA GLU A 458 14.66 -7.64 6.03
C GLU A 458 15.07 -8.23 7.40
N GLU A 459 14.72 -7.57 8.50
CA GLU A 459 14.93 -8.11 9.85
C GLU A 459 14.17 -9.44 10.08
N ILE A 460 13.06 -9.67 9.35
CA ILE A 460 12.26 -10.90 9.41
C ILE A 460 12.84 -12.02 8.55
N ILE A 461 13.28 -11.74 7.33
CA ILE A 461 13.88 -12.74 6.42
C ILE A 461 15.35 -13.05 6.76
N GLY A 462 16.01 -12.17 7.52
CA GLY A 462 17.39 -12.34 8.00
C GLY A 462 18.46 -11.76 7.08
N THR A 463 18.07 -10.84 6.19
CA THR A 463 18.96 -10.07 5.32
C THR A 463 19.44 -8.79 6.03
N SER A 464 20.04 -7.84 5.31
CA SER A 464 20.71 -6.69 5.90
C SER A 464 20.39 -5.40 5.15
N ARG A 465 19.52 -4.58 5.75
CA ARG A 465 19.00 -3.25 5.35
C ARG A 465 19.94 -2.12 4.94
N PHE A 466 21.16 -2.44 4.56
CA PHE A 466 22.15 -1.54 3.99
C PHE A 466 22.99 -2.27 2.91
N ASN A 467 22.48 -3.38 2.38
CA ASN A 467 23.15 -4.34 1.51
C ASN A 467 22.15 -5.22 0.72
N ALA A 468 21.67 -4.69 -0.40
CA ALA A 468 20.74 -5.28 -1.37
C ALA A 468 21.10 -6.66 -1.99
N ASP A 469 22.25 -7.25 -1.68
CA ASP A 469 22.80 -8.50 -2.23
C ASP A 469 23.56 -9.21 -1.09
N GLY A 470 22.86 -10.07 -0.36
CA GLY A 470 23.24 -10.59 0.95
C GLY A 470 24.48 -11.48 0.98
N ASP A 471 24.91 -12.02 -0.17
CA ASP A 471 26.09 -12.88 -0.29
C ASP A 471 27.11 -12.50 -1.39
N ASP A 472 26.90 -11.37 -2.06
CA ASP A 472 27.72 -10.81 -3.13
C ASP A 472 27.76 -11.68 -4.42
N ASP A 473 26.71 -12.47 -4.75
CA ASP A 473 26.66 -13.28 -5.98
C ASP A 473 26.19 -12.52 -7.24
N GLY A 474 25.45 -11.44 -7.06
CA GLY A 474 24.92 -10.58 -8.12
C GLY A 474 23.44 -10.72 -8.44
N LEU A 475 22.68 -11.51 -7.66
CA LEU A 475 21.22 -11.37 -7.49
C LEU A 475 20.93 -10.41 -6.32
N SER A 476 19.81 -9.67 -6.37
CA SER A 476 19.35 -8.94 -5.18
C SER A 476 18.55 -9.83 -4.22
N ASP A 477 18.54 -9.49 -2.93
CA ASP A 477 17.77 -10.22 -1.92
C ASP A 477 16.28 -10.31 -2.31
N TYR A 478 15.73 -9.25 -2.92
CA TYR A 478 14.42 -9.26 -3.57
C TYR A 478 14.30 -10.24 -4.74
N GLU A 479 15.22 -10.23 -5.71
CA GLU A 479 15.17 -11.17 -6.84
C GLU A 479 15.17 -12.61 -6.35
N GLU A 480 16.00 -12.90 -5.36
CA GLU A 480 16.10 -14.19 -4.70
C GLU A 480 14.81 -14.59 -3.96
N VAL A 481 14.31 -13.75 -3.06
CA VAL A 481 13.12 -14.06 -2.25
C VAL A 481 11.85 -14.08 -3.11
N TYR A 482 11.69 -13.12 -4.02
CA TYR A 482 10.42 -12.86 -4.71
C TYR A 482 10.30 -13.46 -6.11
N ILE A 483 11.39 -13.53 -6.88
CA ILE A 483 11.37 -13.99 -8.28
C ILE A 483 11.84 -15.44 -8.39
N TYR A 484 13.06 -15.73 -7.94
CA TYR A 484 13.73 -17.02 -8.14
C TYR A 484 13.47 -18.04 -7.03
N ARG A 485 13.07 -17.55 -5.84
CA ARG A 485 12.83 -18.33 -4.62
C ARG A 485 14.10 -19.03 -4.12
N THR A 486 15.26 -18.41 -4.28
CA THR A 486 16.56 -18.88 -3.80
C THR A 486 16.77 -18.44 -2.33
N GLY A 487 18.00 -18.44 -1.83
CA GLY A 487 18.33 -18.13 -0.44
C GLY A 487 19.26 -16.92 -0.35
N PRO A 488 18.79 -15.75 0.13
CA PRO A 488 19.47 -14.44 0.01
C PRO A 488 20.72 -14.23 0.90
N ASN A 489 21.46 -15.30 1.16
CA ASN A 489 22.62 -15.40 2.05
C ASN A 489 23.42 -16.69 1.71
N THR A 490 23.19 -17.31 0.55
CA THR A 490 23.78 -18.58 0.11
C THR A 490 23.76 -18.75 -1.43
N ASN A 491 24.78 -18.18 -2.09
CA ASN A 491 25.17 -18.19 -3.52
C ASN A 491 25.19 -19.54 -4.31
N ASP A 492 24.62 -20.60 -3.74
CA ASP A 492 24.47 -21.98 -4.21
C ASP A 492 23.40 -22.60 -3.29
N THR A 493 22.13 -22.42 -3.68
CA THR A 493 20.95 -22.70 -2.85
C THR A 493 20.76 -24.20 -2.59
N ASP A 494 21.03 -25.06 -3.58
CA ASP A 494 20.83 -26.51 -3.47
C ASP A 494 22.09 -27.33 -3.18
N ARG A 495 23.28 -26.76 -3.44
CA ARG A 495 24.62 -27.25 -3.07
C ARG A 495 25.19 -28.32 -4.00
N ASP A 496 24.87 -28.27 -5.28
CA ASP A 496 25.58 -29.05 -6.31
C ASP A 496 26.94 -28.45 -6.73
N GLY A 497 27.15 -27.14 -6.47
CA GLY A 497 28.39 -26.42 -6.74
C GLY A 497 28.36 -25.50 -7.96
N ILE A 498 27.18 -25.28 -8.57
CA ILE A 498 26.89 -24.19 -9.51
C ILE A 498 26.24 -23.03 -8.72
N PRO A 499 26.55 -21.75 -9.01
CA PRO A 499 25.86 -20.62 -8.40
C PRO A 499 24.52 -20.29 -9.03
N ASP A 500 23.58 -19.85 -8.19
CA ASP A 500 22.18 -19.54 -8.56
C ASP A 500 22.09 -18.58 -9.75
N LEU A 501 22.90 -17.51 -9.77
CA LEU A 501 22.96 -16.56 -10.88
C LEU A 501 23.37 -17.20 -12.23
N TYR A 502 24.31 -18.16 -12.22
CA TYR A 502 24.73 -18.85 -13.45
C TYR A 502 23.62 -19.75 -13.97
N GLU A 503 22.92 -20.45 -13.08
CA GLU A 503 21.82 -21.33 -13.44
C GLU A 503 20.66 -20.58 -14.09
N ILE A 504 20.27 -19.45 -13.51
CA ILE A 504 19.25 -18.54 -14.04
C ILE A 504 19.63 -18.05 -15.45
N GLN A 505 20.91 -17.72 -15.68
CA GLN A 505 21.40 -17.27 -16.98
C GLN A 505 21.46 -18.39 -18.04
N ASN A 506 21.53 -19.67 -17.62
CA ASN A 506 21.66 -20.84 -18.50
C ASN A 506 20.41 -21.75 -18.53
N ASP A 507 19.24 -21.25 -18.11
CA ASP A 507 17.98 -22.03 -18.06
C ASP A 507 18.10 -23.39 -17.30
N LEU A 508 18.84 -23.39 -16.19
CA LEU A 508 18.92 -24.45 -15.18
C LEU A 508 17.96 -24.17 -13.99
N HIS A 509 18.05 -24.91 -12.89
CA HIS A 509 17.12 -24.81 -11.75
C HIS A 509 17.85 -24.66 -10.40
N PRO A 510 17.99 -23.42 -9.85
CA PRO A 510 18.80 -23.11 -8.65
C PRO A 510 18.22 -23.58 -7.31
N ARG A 511 17.61 -24.77 -7.33
CA ARG A 511 16.81 -25.39 -6.27
C ARG A 511 16.75 -26.92 -6.43
N LEU A 512 17.43 -27.50 -7.42
CA LEU A 512 17.37 -28.89 -7.84
C LEU A 512 18.73 -29.38 -8.40
N ASP A 513 19.66 -29.79 -7.52
CA ASP A 513 20.90 -30.56 -7.81
C ASP A 513 20.91 -31.21 -9.20
N ASP A 514 21.38 -30.43 -10.19
CA ASP A 514 21.40 -30.77 -11.63
C ASP A 514 22.78 -30.65 -12.28
N GLY A 515 23.82 -30.33 -11.51
CA GLY A 515 25.20 -30.23 -11.95
C GLY A 515 25.81 -31.47 -12.60
N GLU A 516 25.29 -32.68 -12.33
CA GLU A 516 25.64 -33.94 -13.03
C GLU A 516 24.77 -34.21 -14.30
N GLN A 517 23.90 -33.29 -14.70
CA GLN A 517 23.09 -33.38 -15.93
C GLN A 517 23.81 -32.74 -17.13
N ASP A 518 23.30 -33.02 -18.33
CA ASP A 518 23.79 -32.58 -19.64
C ASP A 518 22.59 -31.91 -20.32
N ARG A 519 22.50 -30.58 -20.17
CA ARG A 519 21.27 -29.80 -20.39
C ARG A 519 21.00 -29.48 -21.85
N ASP A 520 22.02 -29.45 -22.70
CA ASP A 520 21.91 -29.20 -24.14
C ASP A 520 22.17 -30.45 -25.02
N GLY A 521 22.83 -31.48 -24.48
CA GLY A 521 23.11 -32.75 -25.13
C GLY A 521 24.44 -32.81 -25.89
N ASP A 522 25.38 -31.89 -25.67
CA ASP A 522 26.73 -31.91 -26.23
C ASP A 522 27.65 -32.94 -25.51
N GLY A 523 27.35 -33.27 -24.26
CA GLY A 523 28.02 -34.30 -23.47
C GLY A 523 29.10 -33.81 -22.51
N LEU A 524 29.14 -32.51 -22.20
CA LEU A 524 29.64 -32.00 -20.91
C LEU A 524 28.56 -32.11 -19.82
N GLU A 525 28.98 -32.08 -18.55
CA GLU A 525 28.06 -31.93 -17.41
C GLU A 525 27.92 -30.42 -17.08
N ASN A 526 26.73 -29.95 -16.69
CA ASN A 526 26.43 -28.54 -16.39
C ASN A 526 27.50 -27.89 -15.47
N LEU A 527 27.99 -28.65 -14.47
CA LEU A 527 29.02 -28.22 -13.53
C LEU A 527 30.45 -28.20 -14.13
N GLU A 528 30.73 -28.99 -15.17
CA GLU A 528 31.96 -28.87 -15.95
C GLU A 528 31.94 -27.62 -16.82
N GLU A 529 30.80 -27.29 -17.42
CA GLU A 529 30.60 -26.10 -18.26
C GLU A 529 30.81 -24.79 -17.47
N TYR A 530 30.16 -24.66 -16.31
CA TYR A 530 30.41 -23.55 -15.38
C TYR A 530 31.91 -23.38 -15.04
N ARG A 531 32.64 -24.49 -14.88
CA ARG A 531 34.08 -24.47 -14.55
C ARG A 531 34.99 -24.08 -15.70
N ILE A 532 34.59 -24.32 -16.95
CA ILE A 532 35.35 -23.90 -18.14
C ILE A 532 34.87 -22.56 -18.71
N GLY A 533 33.71 -22.08 -18.27
CA GLY A 533 33.12 -20.79 -18.64
C GLY A 533 32.22 -20.82 -19.87
N THR A 534 31.76 -22.02 -20.27
CA THR A 534 30.79 -22.23 -21.36
C THR A 534 29.35 -22.12 -20.84
N SER A 535 28.37 -22.26 -21.74
CA SER A 535 26.96 -21.96 -21.50
C SER A 535 26.10 -23.23 -21.55
N ALA A 536 25.63 -23.72 -20.39
CA ALA A 536 24.96 -25.03 -20.24
C ALA A 536 23.64 -25.23 -21.01
N ASN A 537 23.12 -24.20 -21.69
CA ASN A 537 21.99 -24.33 -22.62
C ASN A 537 22.38 -24.21 -24.10
N ASN A 538 23.68 -24.17 -24.44
CA ASN A 538 24.17 -23.89 -25.79
C ASN A 538 25.48 -24.61 -26.13
N SER A 539 25.36 -25.68 -26.91
CA SER A 539 26.40 -26.65 -27.27
C SER A 539 27.56 -26.14 -28.13
N ASP A 540 27.65 -24.84 -28.36
CA ASP A 540 28.54 -24.12 -29.28
C ASP A 540 28.60 -22.67 -28.76
N SER A 541 29.35 -22.45 -27.67
CA SER A 541 29.30 -21.22 -26.86
C SER A 541 29.78 -19.97 -27.60
N ASP A 542 30.69 -20.11 -28.58
CA ASP A 542 31.14 -18.98 -29.41
C ASP A 542 30.49 -18.90 -30.81
N GLY A 543 29.81 -19.95 -31.24
CA GLY A 543 29.02 -19.99 -32.47
C GLY A 543 29.82 -20.26 -33.74
N ASP A 544 31.03 -20.81 -33.63
CA ASP A 544 31.89 -21.11 -34.79
C ASP A 544 31.51 -22.41 -35.54
N GLY A 545 30.67 -23.24 -34.91
CA GLY A 545 30.13 -24.48 -35.48
C GLY A 545 30.82 -25.76 -35.04
N MET A 546 31.73 -25.68 -34.07
CA MET A 546 32.23 -26.83 -33.28
C MET A 546 31.34 -27.03 -32.05
N SER A 547 31.69 -27.95 -31.13
CA SER A 547 30.95 -28.12 -29.87
C SER A 547 31.88 -28.03 -28.68
N ASP A 548 31.40 -27.46 -27.59
CA ASP A 548 32.18 -27.14 -26.40
C ASP A 548 32.92 -28.36 -25.84
N ASN A 549 32.27 -29.52 -25.79
CA ASN A 549 32.87 -30.82 -25.42
C ASN A 549 33.99 -31.24 -26.37
N TRP A 550 33.79 -31.11 -27.69
CA TRP A 550 34.82 -31.49 -28.66
C TRP A 550 36.06 -30.61 -28.49
N GLU A 551 35.84 -29.30 -28.33
CA GLU A 551 36.91 -28.33 -28.16
C GLU A 551 37.69 -28.54 -26.87
N TYR A 552 36.97 -28.72 -25.75
CA TYR A 552 37.56 -29.07 -24.46
C TYR A 552 38.36 -30.39 -24.53
N LEU A 553 37.83 -31.41 -25.22
CA LEU A 553 38.48 -32.72 -25.37
C LEU A 553 39.78 -32.66 -26.20
N TYR A 554 39.82 -31.85 -27.26
CA TYR A 554 40.99 -31.73 -28.14
C TYR A 554 41.94 -30.57 -27.76
N GLY A 555 41.49 -29.64 -26.90
CA GLY A 555 42.27 -28.51 -26.41
C GLY A 555 42.29 -27.29 -27.33
N THR A 556 41.25 -27.09 -28.14
CA THR A 556 40.92 -25.77 -28.72
C THR A 556 40.21 -24.92 -27.65
N ASN A 557 39.50 -23.85 -28.01
CA ASN A 557 39.02 -22.88 -27.04
C ASN A 557 37.55 -22.47 -27.30
N PRO A 558 36.56 -23.07 -26.59
CA PRO A 558 35.12 -22.95 -26.86
C PRO A 558 34.51 -21.57 -26.53
N LEU A 559 35.33 -20.53 -26.46
CA LEU A 559 34.95 -19.15 -26.12
C LEU A 559 35.51 -18.14 -27.14
N VAL A 560 36.14 -18.61 -28.23
CA VAL A 560 36.74 -17.79 -29.28
C VAL A 560 36.78 -18.55 -30.61
N ASP A 561 35.96 -18.13 -31.59
CA ASP A 561 35.96 -18.58 -32.99
C ASP A 561 37.38 -18.87 -33.51
N ASP A 562 37.72 -20.15 -33.49
CA ASP A 562 39.00 -20.71 -33.90
C ASP A 562 38.87 -21.81 -34.97
N ALA A 563 37.64 -22.12 -35.39
CA ALA A 563 37.22 -22.92 -36.54
C ALA A 563 38.09 -22.75 -37.80
N GLY A 564 38.57 -21.53 -38.04
CA GLY A 564 39.42 -21.17 -39.18
C GLY A 564 40.93 -21.41 -39.00
N LEU A 565 41.40 -21.81 -37.82
CA LEU A 565 42.80 -22.10 -37.54
C LEU A 565 43.20 -23.50 -38.04
N ASP A 566 44.50 -23.66 -38.29
CA ASP A 566 45.16 -24.90 -38.73
C ASP A 566 46.43 -25.05 -37.86
N PRO A 567 46.32 -25.66 -36.65
CA PRO A 567 47.41 -25.68 -35.67
C PRO A 567 48.59 -26.58 -36.04
N ASP A 568 48.36 -27.62 -36.85
CA ASP A 568 49.38 -28.60 -37.24
C ASP A 568 49.96 -28.40 -38.66
N PHE A 569 49.33 -27.51 -39.45
CA PHE A 569 49.69 -27.11 -40.81
C PHE A 569 49.48 -28.19 -41.89
N ASP A 570 48.47 -29.07 -41.74
CA ASP A 570 48.11 -30.09 -42.72
C ASP A 570 47.13 -29.64 -43.83
N LEU A 571 46.59 -28.41 -43.69
CA LEU A 571 45.61 -27.74 -44.54
C LEU A 571 44.13 -28.10 -44.31
N LEU A 572 43.78 -28.87 -43.28
CA LEU A 572 42.42 -28.95 -42.76
C LEU A 572 42.28 -28.07 -41.50
N PRO A 573 41.39 -27.06 -41.48
CA PRO A 573 41.22 -26.22 -40.30
C PRO A 573 40.33 -26.91 -39.24
N ASN A 574 40.29 -26.39 -38.02
CA ASN A 574 39.59 -26.97 -36.87
C ASN A 574 38.15 -27.43 -37.18
N ILE A 575 37.34 -26.59 -37.85
CA ILE A 575 35.97 -26.97 -38.26
C ILE A 575 35.91 -28.17 -39.24
N GLY A 576 36.95 -28.35 -40.04
CA GLY A 576 37.10 -29.49 -40.93
C GLY A 576 37.53 -30.76 -40.18
N GLU A 577 38.39 -30.62 -39.16
CA GLU A 577 38.80 -31.68 -38.24
C GLU A 577 37.62 -32.17 -37.38
N TYR A 578 36.79 -31.26 -36.86
CA TYR A 578 35.54 -31.56 -36.18
C TYR A 578 34.58 -32.38 -37.06
N GLN A 579 34.27 -31.89 -38.26
CA GLN A 579 33.44 -32.60 -39.24
C GLN A 579 34.04 -33.96 -39.69
N ALA A 580 35.37 -34.11 -39.59
CA ALA A 580 36.07 -35.34 -39.90
C ALA A 580 36.11 -36.35 -38.73
N GLY A 581 35.98 -35.89 -37.49
CA GLY A 581 36.25 -36.67 -36.28
C GLY A 581 37.73 -37.04 -36.14
N SER A 582 38.63 -36.14 -36.52
CA SER A 582 40.09 -36.25 -36.36
C SER A 582 40.61 -35.25 -35.31
N ASP A 583 41.90 -34.94 -35.29
CA ASP A 583 42.61 -34.34 -34.14
C ASP A 583 43.40 -33.10 -34.59
N PRO A 584 42.98 -31.87 -34.23
CA PRO A 584 43.49 -30.61 -34.82
C PRO A 584 44.96 -30.29 -34.52
N TYR A 585 45.63 -31.13 -33.70
CA TYR A 585 47.04 -31.02 -33.39
C TYR A 585 47.88 -32.19 -33.95
N LYS A 586 47.31 -33.01 -34.85
CA LYS A 586 47.99 -34.17 -35.47
C LYS A 586 47.71 -34.25 -36.97
N PRO A 587 48.74 -34.16 -37.83
CA PRO A 587 48.57 -34.13 -39.29
C PRO A 587 48.28 -35.54 -39.83
N ASP A 588 47.09 -36.05 -39.53
CA ASP A 588 46.55 -37.32 -39.97
C ASP A 588 45.33 -37.21 -40.90
N SER A 589 44.93 -35.97 -41.20
CA SER A 589 44.09 -35.56 -42.34
C SER A 589 44.89 -35.44 -43.65
N TRP A 590 44.19 -35.62 -44.78
CA TRP A 590 44.81 -35.79 -46.10
C TRP A 590 44.06 -34.99 -47.17
N VAL A 591 44.34 -33.69 -47.27
CA VAL A 591 43.70 -32.81 -48.25
C VAL A 591 44.15 -33.14 -49.69
N LEU A 592 43.30 -33.86 -50.44
CA LEU A 592 43.61 -34.30 -51.80
C LEU A 592 43.27 -33.23 -52.86
N LEU A 593 44.26 -32.42 -53.26
CA LEU A 593 44.08 -31.34 -54.23
C LEU A 593 43.95 -31.85 -55.68
N VAL A 594 42.72 -32.17 -56.13
CA VAL A 594 42.45 -32.72 -57.47
C VAL A 594 42.38 -31.63 -58.54
N MET A 595 43.44 -31.50 -59.34
CA MET A 595 43.42 -30.65 -60.54
C MET A 595 42.62 -31.31 -61.68
N ILE A 596 41.40 -30.82 -61.95
CA ILE A 596 40.61 -31.25 -63.11
C ILE A 596 41.19 -30.60 -64.38
N ILE A 597 41.88 -31.41 -65.20
CA ILE A 597 42.41 -30.96 -66.49
C ILE A 597 41.29 -30.98 -67.54
N SER A 598 40.65 -29.83 -67.76
CA SER A 598 39.96 -29.52 -69.01
C SER A 598 40.71 -28.38 -69.73
N GLY A 599 40.83 -28.47 -71.06
CA GLY A 599 41.81 -27.72 -71.86
C GLY A 599 42.09 -26.27 -71.45
N ILE A 600 43.34 -26.02 -71.06
CA ILE A 600 44.04 -24.71 -71.02
C ILE A 600 43.77 -23.81 -69.79
N MET A 601 42.82 -24.11 -68.90
CA MET A 601 42.82 -23.49 -67.56
C MET A 601 42.75 -24.52 -66.43
N LEU A 602 43.72 -24.42 -65.52
CA LEU A 602 43.66 -25.01 -64.19
C LEU A 602 42.75 -24.14 -63.33
N VAL A 603 41.50 -24.56 -63.17
CA VAL A 603 40.65 -24.07 -62.08
C VAL A 603 40.91 -24.99 -60.89
N PRO A 604 41.49 -24.50 -59.77
CA PRO A 604 41.55 -25.28 -58.55
C PRO A 604 40.12 -25.45 -58.03
N VAL A 605 39.60 -26.67 -58.12
CA VAL A 605 38.38 -27.07 -57.41
C VAL A 605 38.85 -27.82 -56.17
N VAL A 606 38.72 -27.20 -55.01
CA VAL A 606 38.96 -27.90 -53.74
C VAL A 606 37.81 -28.89 -53.55
N VAL A 607 38.15 -30.17 -53.47
CA VAL A 607 37.21 -31.24 -53.14
C VAL A 607 37.73 -31.90 -51.89
N PHE A 608 37.12 -31.58 -50.75
CA PHE A 608 37.48 -32.17 -49.46
C PHE A 608 37.16 -33.67 -49.49
N TYR A 609 38.19 -34.50 -49.32
CA TYR A 609 38.08 -35.95 -49.16
C TYR A 609 38.61 -36.30 -47.78
N ILE A 610 37.71 -36.35 -46.80
CA ILE A 610 38.04 -36.76 -45.44
C ILE A 610 38.27 -38.27 -45.43
N LEU A 611 39.42 -38.71 -44.91
CA LEU A 611 39.83 -40.13 -44.85
C LEU A 611 40.26 -40.54 -43.44
N ASN A 612 39.30 -40.53 -42.52
CA ASN A 612 39.54 -40.90 -41.13
C ASN A 612 40.05 -42.36 -41.00
N ARG A 613 41.12 -42.58 -40.21
CA ARG A 613 41.89 -43.84 -40.18
C ARG A 613 41.13 -45.07 -39.66
N LYS A 614 39.93 -44.91 -39.07
CA LYS A 614 39.06 -46.02 -38.64
C LYS A 614 38.09 -46.40 -39.78
N GLY A 615 38.58 -47.18 -40.74
CA GLY A 615 37.94 -47.42 -42.02
C GLY A 615 36.46 -47.85 -42.01
N LYS A 616 35.58 -46.89 -42.31
CA LYS A 616 34.33 -47.07 -43.08
C LYS A 616 34.23 -45.92 -44.08
N ILE A 617 33.84 -46.24 -45.31
CA ILE A 617 33.57 -45.26 -46.38
C ILE A 617 32.05 -45.13 -46.50
N SER A 618 31.50 -43.94 -46.28
CA SER A 618 30.19 -43.55 -46.81
C SER A 618 30.36 -42.83 -48.15
N PHE A 619 29.34 -42.93 -49.00
CA PHE A 619 29.29 -42.37 -50.36
C PHE A 619 28.41 -41.11 -50.42
#